data_AF-V9E695-F1
#
_entry.id   AF-V9E695-F1
#
_cell.length_a   1.000
_cell.length_b   1.000
_cell.length_c   1.000
_cell.angle_alpha   90.00
_cell.angle_beta   90.00
_cell.angle_gamma   90.00
#
_symmetry.space_group_name_H-M   'P 1'
#
loop_
_entity.id
_entity.type
_entity.pdbx_description
1 polymer ?
#
loop_
_entity_poly.entity_id
_entity_poly.type
_entity_poly.pdbx_seq_one_letter_code
_entity_poly.pdbx_strand_id
1 'polypeptide(L)'
;MQMVLHKLFDADPSVLVINPSNIGISNGAVTTDSGYFQRALAGVTKKMKVLFPINCNNNHWCTVLMDMKKGRVYVYDSMASSYAASVRVVAQKMIMMLPDGVRPSARLVTHDPGLGVQSDSYNCGVYVLLAFEIFCGSEPPRQEDCNACDTAICACV
;
A
#
# COMPACT_ATOMS: atom_id res chain seq x y z
N MET A 1 11.19 0.49 -6.26
CA MET A 1 9.75 0.36 -5.95
C MET A 1 8.92 0.03 -7.20
N GLN A 2 8.74 0.94 -8.17
CA GLN A 2 7.82 0.73 -9.31
C GLN A 2 8.03 -0.59 -10.08
N MET A 3 9.26 -0.91 -10.51
CA MET A 3 9.52 -2.15 -11.27
C MET A 3 9.18 -3.42 -10.48
N VAL A 4 9.43 -3.41 -9.16
CA VAL A 4 9.17 -4.56 -8.30
C VAL A 4 7.66 -4.78 -8.16
N LEU A 5 6.90 -3.69 -7.97
CA LEU A 5 5.44 -3.75 -7.90
C LEU A 5 4.81 -4.33 -9.17
N HIS A 6 5.26 -3.86 -10.34
CA HIS A 6 4.79 -4.39 -11.62
C HIS A 6 5.07 -5.89 -11.74
N LYS A 7 6.30 -6.32 -11.39
CA LYS A 7 6.67 -7.73 -11.45
C LYS A 7 5.85 -8.63 -10.52
N LEU A 8 5.49 -8.14 -9.33
CA LEU A 8 4.80 -8.93 -8.31
C LEU A 8 3.28 -8.96 -8.48
N PHE A 9 2.66 -7.87 -8.93
CA PHE A 9 1.20 -7.71 -8.83
C PHE A 9 0.47 -7.54 -10.16
N ASP A 10 1.13 -7.16 -11.27
CA ASP A 10 0.43 -6.89 -12.55
C ASP A 10 -0.22 -8.13 -13.17
N ALA A 11 0.28 -9.32 -12.84
CA ALA A 11 -0.26 -10.57 -13.35
C ALA A 11 -1.64 -10.91 -12.75
N ASP A 12 -2.00 -10.34 -11.59
CA ASP A 12 -3.28 -10.58 -10.93
C ASP A 12 -4.30 -9.49 -11.31
N PRO A 13 -5.31 -9.79 -12.16
CA PRO A 13 -6.31 -8.81 -12.57
C PRO A 13 -7.23 -8.36 -11.42
N SER A 14 -7.19 -9.04 -10.27
CA SER A 14 -7.90 -8.63 -9.06
C SER A 14 -7.13 -7.60 -8.21
N VAL A 15 -5.89 -7.27 -8.58
CA VAL A 15 -5.07 -6.29 -7.86
C VAL A 15 -4.80 -5.09 -8.77
N LEU A 16 -5.12 -3.89 -8.27
CA LEU A 16 -4.72 -2.63 -8.89
C LEU A 16 -3.61 -2.00 -8.06
N VAL A 17 -2.43 -1.83 -8.66
CA VAL A 17 -1.35 -1.04 -8.07
C VAL A 17 -1.34 0.35 -8.66
N ILE A 18 -1.42 1.36 -7.80
CA ILE A 18 -1.24 2.75 -8.20
C ILE A 18 0.24 3.01 -8.46
N ASN A 19 0.54 3.65 -9.60
CA ASN A 19 1.91 3.97 -9.95
C ASN A 19 2.49 4.99 -8.93
N PRO A 20 3.57 4.62 -8.20
CA PRO A 20 4.15 5.45 -7.16
C PRO A 20 4.64 6.82 -7.66
N SER A 21 4.93 6.98 -8.95
CA SER A 21 5.39 8.25 -9.52
C SER A 21 4.30 9.32 -9.58
N ASN A 22 3.02 8.94 -9.39
CA ASN A 22 1.88 9.86 -9.42
C ASN A 22 1.34 10.21 -8.02
N ILE A 23 1.92 9.64 -6.96
CA ILE A 23 1.44 9.80 -5.58
C ILE A 23 2.61 10.02 -4.61
N GLY A 24 2.49 11.04 -3.77
CA GLY A 24 3.48 11.27 -2.74
C GLY A 24 3.04 12.31 -1.72
N ILE A 25 3.89 12.48 -0.72
CA ILE A 25 3.81 13.56 0.27
C ILE A 25 5.12 14.32 0.19
N SER A 26 5.05 15.63 -0.03
CA SER A 26 6.21 16.52 -0.10
C SER A 26 5.99 17.74 0.79
N ASN A 27 6.89 17.98 1.75
CA ASN A 27 6.79 19.07 2.74
C ASN A 27 5.42 19.13 3.45
N GLY A 28 4.87 17.95 3.77
CA GLY A 28 3.55 17.80 4.42
C GLY A 28 2.35 17.96 3.48
N ALA A 29 2.56 18.35 2.21
CA ALA A 29 1.51 18.47 1.21
C ALA A 29 1.35 17.16 0.41
N VAL A 30 0.11 16.80 0.11
CA VAL A 30 -0.22 15.65 -0.73
C VAL A 30 -0.01 16.02 -2.20
N THR A 31 0.92 15.35 -2.87
CA THR A 31 1.17 15.49 -4.31
C THR A 31 0.45 14.38 -5.04
N THR A 32 -0.65 14.72 -5.72
CA THR A 32 -1.48 13.78 -6.48
C THR A 32 -1.97 14.42 -7.77
N ASP A 33 -1.77 13.78 -8.93
CA ASP A 33 -2.45 14.15 -10.17
C ASP A 33 -3.90 13.64 -10.17
N SER A 34 -4.85 14.50 -9.81
CA SER A 34 -6.28 14.16 -9.75
C SER A 34 -6.81 13.56 -11.05
N GLY A 35 -6.32 13.99 -12.22
CA GLY A 35 -6.77 13.47 -13.51
C GLY A 35 -6.29 12.04 -13.75
N TYR A 36 -5.05 11.74 -13.37
CA TYR A 36 -4.53 10.36 -13.36
C TYR A 36 -5.37 9.46 -12.43
N PHE A 37 -5.64 9.88 -11.20
CA PHE A 37 -6.38 9.05 -10.24
C PHE A 37 -7.83 8.79 -10.66
N GLN A 38 -8.52 9.79 -11.20
CA GLN A 38 -9.86 9.58 -11.74
C GLN A 38 -9.87 8.49 -12.81
N ARG A 39 -8.90 8.49 -13.73
CA ARG A 39 -8.79 7.45 -14.77
C ARG A 39 -8.40 6.09 -14.19
N ALA A 40 -7.39 6.06 -13.32
CA ALA A 40 -6.89 4.81 -12.72
C ALA A 40 -7.95 4.12 -11.85
N LEU A 41 -8.77 4.90 -11.13
CA LEU A 41 -9.77 4.39 -10.19
C LEU A 41 -11.15 4.13 -10.83
N ALA A 42 -11.41 4.61 -12.05
CA ALA A 42 -12.70 4.47 -12.72
C ALA A 42 -13.14 3.00 -12.90
N GLY A 43 -12.18 2.10 -13.12
CA GLY A 43 -12.43 0.67 -13.35
C GLY A 43 -12.49 -0.19 -12.08
N VAL A 44 -12.34 0.39 -10.89
CA VAL A 44 -12.28 -0.39 -9.64
C VAL A 44 -13.61 -1.06 -9.36
N THR A 45 -13.58 -2.36 -9.03
CA THR A 45 -14.77 -3.14 -8.67
C THR A 45 -14.71 -3.69 -7.25
N LYS A 46 -15.84 -4.17 -6.73
CA LYS A 46 -15.92 -4.84 -5.41
C LYS A 46 -15.08 -6.13 -5.30
N LYS A 47 -14.57 -6.67 -6.41
CA LYS A 47 -13.73 -7.87 -6.39
C LYS A 47 -12.24 -7.57 -6.24
N MET A 48 -11.85 -6.30 -6.28
CA MET A 48 -10.45 -5.90 -6.36
C MET A 48 -9.83 -5.58 -5.00
N LYS A 49 -8.50 -5.62 -4.97
CA LYS A 49 -7.66 -4.97 -3.97
C LYS A 49 -6.96 -3.79 -4.64
N VAL A 50 -6.85 -2.65 -3.96
CA VAL A 50 -6.13 -1.47 -4.50
C VAL A 50 -4.98 -1.11 -3.58
N LEU A 51 -3.77 -1.02 -4.15
CA LEU A 51 -2.51 -0.83 -3.44
C LEU A 51 -1.91 0.54 -3.80
N PHE A 52 -1.66 1.37 -2.78
CA PHE A 52 -1.09 2.71 -2.97
C PHE A 52 0.29 2.80 -2.31
N PRO A 53 1.38 2.62 -3.05
CA PRO A 53 2.74 2.87 -2.56
C PRO A 53 2.99 4.38 -2.48
N ILE A 54 3.06 4.94 -1.26
CA ILE A 54 3.17 6.39 -1.05
C ILE A 54 4.59 6.74 -0.65
N ASN A 55 5.27 7.48 -1.52
CA ASN A 55 6.57 8.06 -1.21
C ASN A 55 6.38 9.32 -0.34
N CYS A 56 6.98 9.33 0.84
CA CYS A 56 6.95 10.46 1.76
C CYS A 56 8.33 11.14 1.76
N ASN A 57 8.38 12.40 1.34
CA ASN A 57 9.56 13.27 1.27
C ASN A 57 10.81 12.59 0.65
N ASN A 58 10.65 11.67 -0.29
CA ASN A 58 11.74 10.89 -0.88
C ASN A 58 12.63 10.14 0.13
N ASN A 59 12.14 9.91 1.35
CA ASN A 59 12.91 9.27 2.42
C ASN A 59 12.18 8.11 3.11
N HIS A 60 10.86 8.01 2.94
CA HIS A 60 10.07 6.95 3.58
C HIS A 60 9.00 6.42 2.64
N TRP A 61 8.65 5.14 2.81
CA TRP A 61 7.54 4.50 2.10
C TRP A 61 6.47 4.10 3.10
N CYS A 62 5.27 4.63 2.89
CA CYS A 62 4.06 4.19 3.56
C CYS A 62 3.09 3.59 2.53
N THR A 63 1.99 3.02 2.99
CA THR A 63 0.98 2.56 2.04
C THR A 63 -0.46 2.68 2.54
N VAL A 64 -1.37 2.81 1.58
CA VAL A 64 -2.81 2.60 1.75
C VAL A 64 -3.20 1.31 1.04
N LEU A 65 -4.00 0.49 1.71
CA LEU A 65 -4.55 -0.76 1.21
C LEU A 65 -6.06 -0.67 1.20
N MET A 66 -6.71 -0.96 0.08
CA MET A 66 -8.17 -1.01 0.01
C MET A 66 -8.64 -2.42 -0.33
N ASP A 67 -9.42 -3.03 0.57
CA ASP A 67 -10.12 -4.28 0.31
C ASP A 67 -11.53 -3.92 -0.15
N MET A 68 -11.76 -3.93 -1.46
CA MET A 68 -13.04 -3.49 -2.03
C MET A 68 -14.16 -4.48 -1.73
N LYS A 69 -13.83 -5.75 -1.52
CA LYS A 69 -14.79 -6.81 -1.16
C LYS A 69 -15.29 -6.62 0.26
N LYS A 70 -14.39 -6.32 1.20
CA LYS A 70 -14.74 -6.04 2.61
C LYS A 70 -15.17 -4.58 2.85
N GLY A 71 -14.95 -3.69 1.88
CA GLY A 71 -15.21 -2.26 2.01
C GLY A 71 -14.35 -1.59 3.08
N ARG A 72 -13.10 -2.04 3.26
CA ARG A 72 -12.19 -1.55 4.30
C ARG A 72 -10.95 -0.90 3.71
N VAL A 73 -10.47 0.15 4.38
CA VAL A 73 -9.25 0.87 4.02
C VAL A 73 -8.28 0.83 5.18
N TYR A 74 -7.04 0.48 4.86
CA TYR A 74 -5.96 0.36 5.83
C TYR A 74 -4.82 1.30 5.49
N VAL A 75 -4.10 1.73 6.52
CA VAL A 75 -2.85 2.49 6.39
C VAL A 75 -1.75 1.70 7.08
N TYR A 76 -0.63 1.51 6.39
CA TYR A 76 0.54 0.83 6.93
C TYR A 76 1.76 1.74 6.86
N ASP A 77 2.54 1.71 7.93
CA ASP A 77 3.78 2.47 8.11
C ASP A 77 4.69 1.65 9.03
N SER A 78 5.78 1.10 8.47
CA SER A 78 6.70 0.23 9.19
C SER A 78 7.49 0.95 10.29
N MET A 79 7.57 2.28 10.25
CA MET A 79 8.35 3.09 11.20
C MET A 79 7.49 3.83 12.22
N ALA A 80 6.16 3.61 12.20
CA ALA A 80 5.19 4.37 13.01
C ALA A 80 5.43 5.90 12.94
N SER A 81 5.73 6.39 11.73
CA SER A 81 6.17 7.76 11.49
C SER A 81 5.04 8.78 11.62
N SER A 82 5.41 10.05 11.68
CA SER A 82 4.44 11.16 11.64
C SER A 82 3.68 11.28 10.30
N TYR A 83 4.17 10.65 9.22
CA TYR A 83 3.51 10.67 7.91
C TYR A 83 2.15 9.96 7.90
N ALA A 84 1.86 9.10 8.88
CA ALA A 84 0.59 8.39 8.98
C ALA A 84 -0.64 9.32 8.90
N ALA A 85 -0.55 10.54 9.44
CA ALA A 85 -1.62 11.54 9.34
C ALA A 85 -1.85 12.00 7.89
N SER A 86 -0.79 12.40 7.19
CA SER A 86 -0.87 12.82 5.78
C SER A 86 -1.29 11.66 4.87
N VAL A 87 -0.83 10.44 5.13
CA VAL A 87 -1.23 9.24 4.39
C VAL A 87 -2.73 8.95 4.54
N ARG A 88 -3.29 9.17 5.74
CA ARG A 88 -4.75 9.07 5.94
C ARG A 88 -5.51 10.11 5.13
N VAL A 89 -4.98 11.33 4.96
CA VAL A 89 -5.58 12.36 4.09
C VAL A 89 -5.55 11.92 2.63
N VAL A 90 -4.42 11.35 2.16
CA VAL A 90 -4.33 10.77 0.81
C VAL A 90 -5.43 9.73 0.60
N ALA A 91 -5.56 8.79 1.53
CA ALA A 91 -6.55 7.74 1.44
C ALA A 91 -7.99 8.28 1.36
N GLN A 92 -8.36 9.26 2.19
CA GLN A 92 -9.67 9.92 2.11
C GLN A 92 -9.92 10.53 0.73
N LYS A 93 -8.92 11.22 0.17
CA LYS A 93 -9.01 11.80 -1.16
C LYS A 93 -9.24 10.73 -2.23
N MET A 94 -8.55 9.59 -2.15
CA MET A 94 -8.73 8.48 -3.09
C MET A 94 -10.09 7.80 -2.95
N ILE A 95 -10.62 7.66 -1.73
CA ILE A 95 -11.97 7.14 -1.49
C ILE A 95 -13.01 7.99 -2.21
N MET A 96 -12.87 9.32 -2.17
CA MET A 96 -13.79 10.24 -2.86
C MET A 96 -13.69 10.17 -4.39
N MET A 97 -12.58 9.69 -4.94
CA MET A 97 -12.39 9.52 -6.39
C MET A 97 -12.93 8.18 -6.92
N LEU A 98 -13.26 7.23 -6.03
CA LEU A 98 -13.86 5.96 -6.42
C LEU A 98 -15.33 6.13 -6.87
N PRO A 99 -15.82 5.27 -7.78
CA PRO A 99 -17.24 5.23 -8.14
C PRO A 99 -18.14 4.98 -6.92
N ASP A 100 -19.28 5.67 -6.84
CA ASP A 100 -20.19 5.62 -5.68
C ASP A 100 -20.58 4.19 -5.27
N GLY A 101 -20.89 3.33 -6.24
CA GLY A 101 -21.31 1.94 -6.00
C GLY A 101 -20.21 1.02 -5.43
N VAL A 102 -18.94 1.44 -5.48
CA VAL A 102 -17.81 0.62 -5.00
C VAL A 102 -17.10 1.20 -3.78
N ARG A 103 -17.36 2.45 -3.41
CA ARG A 103 -16.68 3.15 -2.30
C ARG A 103 -16.62 2.29 -1.02
N PRO A 104 -15.44 2.17 -0.39
CA PRO A 104 -15.29 1.53 0.90
C PRO A 104 -15.67 2.50 2.02
N SER A 105 -15.64 2.03 3.27
CA SER A 105 -15.80 2.90 4.44
C SER A 105 -14.70 3.97 4.47
N ALA A 106 -15.10 5.20 4.80
CA ALA A 106 -14.16 6.29 5.11
C ALA A 106 -13.40 6.06 6.44
N ARG A 107 -13.77 5.05 7.24
CA ARG A 107 -13.05 4.71 8.46
C ARG A 107 -11.76 3.98 8.11
N LEU A 108 -10.63 4.65 8.32
CA LEU A 108 -9.31 4.06 8.16
C LEU A 108 -8.88 3.29 9.40
N VAL A 109 -8.19 2.18 9.17
CA VAL A 109 -7.62 1.33 10.21
C VAL A 109 -6.11 1.26 10.02
N THR A 110 -5.33 1.26 11.08
CA THR A 110 -3.90 0.92 10.96
C THR A 110 -3.79 -0.56 10.60
N HIS A 111 -3.09 -0.87 9.52
CA HIS A 111 -2.80 -2.24 9.15
C HIS A 111 -1.74 -2.80 10.08
N ASP A 112 -1.97 -3.99 10.62
CA ASP A 112 -0.96 -4.76 11.33
C ASP A 112 -0.80 -6.10 10.60
N PRO A 113 0.22 -6.25 9.74
CA PRO A 113 0.52 -7.50 9.05
C PRO A 113 1.35 -8.47 9.92
N GLY A 114 1.67 -8.13 11.18
CA GLY A 114 2.54 -8.96 12.03
C GLY A 114 4.04 -8.84 11.71
N LEU A 115 4.45 -7.81 10.98
CA LEU A 115 5.86 -7.57 10.59
C LEU A 115 6.68 -6.82 11.66
N GLY A 116 6.03 -6.36 12.74
CA GLY A 116 6.66 -5.52 13.75
C GLY A 116 6.98 -4.10 13.25
N VAL A 117 7.75 -3.37 14.06
CA VAL A 117 8.28 -2.04 13.70
C VAL A 117 9.68 -2.21 13.15
N GLN A 118 9.94 -1.58 12.02
CA GLN A 118 11.25 -1.55 11.41
C GLN A 118 12.27 -0.85 12.31
N SER A 119 13.41 -1.50 12.51
CA SER A 119 14.51 -1.03 13.36
C SER A 119 15.60 -0.28 12.58
N ASP A 120 15.76 -0.54 11.29
CA ASP A 120 16.68 0.18 10.39
C ASP A 120 16.04 1.40 9.69
N SER A 121 16.82 2.12 8.88
CA SER A 121 16.39 3.35 8.21
C SER A 121 16.15 3.22 6.69
N TYR A 122 16.20 2.01 6.11
CA TYR A 122 16.23 1.85 4.64
C TYR A 122 15.29 0.77 4.09
N ASN A 123 14.81 -0.14 4.92
CA ASN A 123 13.93 -1.25 4.51
C ASN A 123 12.44 -0.89 4.42
N CYS A 124 12.01 0.35 4.66
CA CYS A 124 10.59 0.71 4.66
C CYS A 124 9.86 0.31 3.37
N GLY A 125 10.54 0.42 2.22
CA GLY A 125 10.02 -0.07 0.94
C GLY A 125 9.82 -1.59 0.90
N VAL A 126 10.73 -2.37 1.50
CA VAL A 126 10.62 -3.83 1.61
C VAL A 126 9.44 -4.22 2.50
N TYR A 127 9.27 -3.56 3.65
CA TYR A 127 8.12 -3.80 4.53
C TYR A 127 6.79 -3.47 3.84
N VAL A 128 6.72 -2.42 3.04
CA VAL A 128 5.54 -2.09 2.23
C VAL A 128 5.24 -3.21 1.23
N LEU A 129 6.26 -3.77 0.57
CA LEU A 129 6.08 -4.88 -0.37
C LEU A 129 5.59 -6.16 0.34
N LEU A 130 6.16 -6.51 1.49
CA LEU A 130 5.70 -7.64 2.30
C LEU A 130 4.25 -7.44 2.78
N ALA A 131 3.89 -6.24 3.23
CA ALA A 131 2.52 -5.91 3.58
C ALA A 131 1.56 -6.08 2.39
N PHE A 132 1.98 -5.75 1.16
CA PHE A 132 1.20 -6.03 -0.04
C PHE A 132 1.02 -7.52 -0.30
N GLU A 133 2.08 -8.32 -0.21
CA GLU A 133 2.00 -9.77 -0.42
C GLU A 133 1.05 -10.42 0.59
N ILE A 134 1.18 -10.09 1.88
CA ILE A 134 0.31 -10.59 2.96
C ILE A 134 -1.14 -10.14 2.73
N PHE A 135 -1.34 -8.86 2.41
CA PHE A 135 -2.67 -8.33 2.11
C PHE A 135 -3.30 -9.01 0.88
N CYS A 136 -2.49 -9.38 -0.11
CA CYS A 136 -2.93 -10.08 -1.31
C CYS A 136 -3.23 -11.57 -1.06
N GLY A 137 -2.75 -12.14 0.04
CA GLY A 137 -3.11 -13.49 0.49
C GLY A 137 -1.92 -14.41 0.78
N SER A 138 -0.69 -13.90 0.73
CA SER A 138 0.50 -14.65 1.12
C SER A 138 0.54 -14.86 2.63
N GLU A 139 1.18 -15.94 3.09
CA GLU A 139 1.46 -16.12 4.52
C GLU A 139 2.50 -15.09 5.00
N PRO A 140 2.39 -14.59 6.24
CA PRO A 140 3.45 -13.79 6.84
C PRO A 140 4.75 -14.62 6.93
N PRO A 141 5.94 -14.02 6.74
CA PRO A 141 7.19 -14.73 6.92
C PRO A 141 7.29 -15.23 8.36
N ARG A 142 7.56 -16.54 8.55
CA ARG A 142 7.79 -17.10 9.89
C ARG A 142 9.25 -16.86 10.25
N GLN A 143 9.52 -16.63 11.53
CA GLN A 143 10.88 -16.37 12.02
C GLN A 143 11.86 -17.54 11.78
N GLU A 144 11.33 -18.73 11.47
CA GLU A 144 12.09 -19.96 11.19
C GLU A 144 12.48 -20.11 9.70
N ASP A 145 11.87 -19.34 8.79
CA ASP A 145 12.03 -19.51 7.33
C ASP A 145 13.26 -18.80 6.73
N CYS A 146 14.09 -18.14 7.56
CA CYS A 146 15.31 -17.45 7.11
C CYS A 146 16.35 -18.36 6.41
N ASN A 147 16.20 -19.69 6.49
CA ASN A 147 17.12 -20.66 5.89
C ASN A 147 16.56 -21.42 4.67
N ALA A 148 15.30 -21.20 4.29
CA ALA A 148 14.66 -21.93 3.17
C ALA A 148 13.58 -21.07 2.52
N CYS A 149 13.94 -20.11 1.67
CA CYS A 149 12.95 -19.17 1.12
C CYS A 149 12.82 -19.28 -0.41
N ASP A 150 11.69 -19.81 -0.87
CA ASP A 150 11.19 -19.75 -2.26
C ASP A 150 10.26 -18.54 -2.50
N THR A 151 10.11 -17.62 -1.54
CA THR A 151 9.35 -16.36 -1.69
C THR A 151 10.24 -15.22 -2.20
N ALA A 152 9.68 -14.36 -3.06
CA ALA A 152 10.44 -13.38 -3.85
C ALA A 152 11.07 -12.23 -3.05
N ILE A 153 10.67 -12.03 -1.79
CA ILE A 153 11.17 -10.97 -0.91
C ILE A 153 11.56 -11.61 0.43
N CYS A 154 12.73 -12.23 0.46
CA CYS A 154 13.33 -12.71 1.70
C CYS A 154 13.94 -11.53 2.44
N ALA A 155 13.24 -10.96 3.42
CA ALA A 155 13.80 -10.02 4.37
C ALA A 155 13.81 -10.67 5.75
N CYS A 156 14.97 -11.17 6.16
CA CYS A 156 15.23 -11.42 7.58
C CYS A 156 15.32 -10.06 8.25
N VAL A 157 14.24 -9.68 8.93
CA VAL A 157 14.15 -8.50 9.81
C VAL A 157 14.86 -8.79 11.12
#